data_AF-A0A4R5NCN6-F1
#
_entry.id   AF-A0A4R5NCN6-F1
#
_cell.length_a   1.000
_cell.length_b   1.000
_cell.length_c   1.000
_cell.angle_alpha   90.00
_cell.angle_beta   90.00
_cell.angle_gamma   90.00
#
_symmetry.space_group_name_H-M   'P 1'
#
loop_
_entity.id
_entity.type
_entity.pdbx_description
1 polymer ?
#
loop_
_entity_poly.entity_id
_entity_poly.type
_entity_poly.pdbx_seq_one_letter_code
_entity_poly.pdbx_strand_id
1 'polypeptide(L)'
;MNNQNDFSTNKHILSHLILRAVQPEDLAALARIYLVSRQYHFHWLKQPRLDDFYTAIIGENIEVAEINHEIVGFSSLNINENFLHLLFIKEEWHGRGIGKMLLTSARQRVEQPLELKVVVANQRAQKFYEREGMVPVRHSTLAVPPNITYRDPMK
;
A
#
# COMPACT_ATOMS: atom_id res chain seq x y z
N MET A 1 -32.74 1.58 3.16
CA MET A 1 -32.55 0.44 4.06
C MET A 1 -31.31 -0.31 3.56
N ASN A 2 -30.15 -0.41 4.20
CA ASN A 2 -29.66 -0.15 5.56
C ASN A 2 -28.26 0.47 5.45
N ASN A 3 -28.03 1.68 5.98
CA ASN A 3 -26.70 2.31 5.97
C ASN A 3 -26.15 2.58 7.39
N GLN A 4 -26.75 1.97 8.42
CA GLN A 4 -26.31 2.13 9.81
C GLN A 4 -25.60 0.88 10.38
N ASN A 5 -25.76 -0.30 9.76
CA ASN A 5 -25.06 -1.51 10.23
C ASN A 5 -23.57 -1.54 9.81
N ASP A 6 -23.21 -0.92 8.69
CA ASP A 6 -21.85 -1.01 8.14
C ASP A 6 -20.81 -0.20 8.95
N PHE A 7 -21.22 0.93 9.54
CA PHE A 7 -20.32 1.76 10.35
C PHE A 7 -19.96 1.11 11.70
N SER A 8 -20.92 0.42 12.34
CA SER A 8 -20.67 -0.30 13.60
C SER A 8 -19.80 -1.55 13.37
N THR A 9 -20.10 -2.33 12.32
CA THR A 9 -19.31 -3.52 11.97
C THR A 9 -17.88 -3.17 11.58
N ASN A 10 -17.63 -2.12 10.79
CA ASN A 10 -16.27 -1.68 10.47
C ASN A 10 -15.49 -1.21 11.70
N LYS A 11 -16.15 -0.54 12.66
CA LYS A 11 -15.51 -0.09 13.91
C LYS A 11 -15.10 -1.26 14.80
N HIS A 12 -15.89 -2.34 14.86
CA HIS A 12 -15.57 -3.56 15.61
C HIS A 12 -14.52 -4.45 14.94
N ILE A 13 -14.41 -4.42 13.61
CA ILE A 13 -13.39 -5.18 12.89
C ILE A 13 -12.01 -4.51 13.02
N LEU A 14 -11.96 -3.18 12.94
CA LEU A 14 -10.71 -2.43 13.09
C LEU A 14 -10.20 -2.39 14.54
N SER A 15 -11.01 -2.74 15.55
CA SER A 15 -10.54 -2.79 16.95
C SER A 15 -9.48 -3.88 17.17
N HIS A 16 -9.33 -4.82 16.25
CA HIS A 16 -8.32 -5.87 16.26
C HIS A 16 -7.25 -5.68 15.18
N LEU A 17 -7.22 -4.51 14.52
CA LEU A 17 -6.18 -4.19 13.56
C LEU A 17 -4.88 -3.84 14.28
N ILE A 18 -3.84 -4.60 13.98
CA ILE A 18 -2.49 -4.40 14.50
C ILE A 18 -1.57 -4.10 13.32
N LEU A 19 -0.80 -3.00 13.43
CA LEU A 19 0.35 -2.78 12.57
C LEU A 19 1.59 -3.30 13.29
N ARG A 20 2.37 -4.15 12.63
CA ARG A 20 3.59 -4.71 13.19
C ARG A 20 4.65 -4.95 12.14
N ALA A 21 5.90 -5.08 12.56
CA ALA A 21 6.98 -5.50 11.68
C ALA A 21 6.69 -6.89 11.08
N VAL A 22 7.12 -7.07 9.84
CA VAL A 22 7.05 -8.37 9.16
C VAL A 22 7.87 -9.44 9.90
N GLN A 23 7.37 -10.66 9.92
CA GLN A 23 8.08 -11.85 10.35
C GLN A 23 8.31 -12.79 9.14
N PRO A 24 9.32 -13.68 9.17
CA PRO A 24 9.62 -14.59 8.07
C PRO A 24 8.41 -15.41 7.58
N GLU A 25 7.55 -15.84 8.50
CA GLU A 25 6.32 -16.60 8.23
C GLU A 25 5.26 -15.80 7.45
N ASP A 26 5.30 -14.46 7.51
CA ASP A 26 4.34 -13.62 6.80
C ASP A 26 4.64 -13.58 5.29
N LEU A 27 5.90 -13.76 4.88
CA LEU A 27 6.37 -13.48 3.53
C LEU A 27 5.56 -14.17 2.43
N ALA A 28 5.15 -15.43 2.67
CA ALA A 28 4.32 -16.17 1.73
C ALA A 28 2.92 -15.53 1.56
N ALA A 29 2.35 -14.97 2.63
CA ALA A 29 1.08 -14.25 2.57
C ALA A 29 1.22 -12.92 1.82
N LEU A 30 2.30 -12.16 2.07
CA LEU A 30 2.58 -10.89 1.40
C LEU A 30 2.79 -11.09 -0.10
N ALA A 31 3.58 -12.10 -0.49
CA ALA A 31 3.80 -12.44 -1.89
C ALA A 31 2.48 -12.76 -2.62
N ARG A 32 1.56 -13.48 -1.95
CA ARG A 32 0.22 -13.75 -2.48
C ARG A 32 -0.60 -12.48 -2.64
N ILE A 33 -0.65 -11.60 -1.64
CA ILE A 33 -1.36 -10.31 -1.74
C ILE A 33 -0.82 -9.48 -2.91
N TYR A 34 0.51 -9.39 -3.03
CA TYR A 34 1.19 -8.66 -4.09
C TYR A 34 0.86 -9.21 -5.49
N LEU A 35 0.94 -10.53 -5.66
CA LEU A 35 0.61 -11.19 -6.92
C LEU A 35 -0.85 -10.98 -7.32
N VAL A 36 -1.77 -11.32 -6.40
CA VAL A 36 -3.22 -11.25 -6.63
C VAL A 36 -3.63 -9.83 -7.00
N SER A 37 -3.21 -8.84 -6.22
CA SER A 37 -3.56 -7.44 -6.50
C SER A 37 -3.06 -6.98 -7.87
N ARG A 38 -1.84 -7.38 -8.27
CA ARG A 38 -1.29 -7.06 -9.61
C ARG A 38 -2.06 -7.74 -10.73
N GLN A 39 -2.51 -8.99 -10.54
CA GLN A 39 -3.34 -9.69 -11.52
C GLN A 39 -4.70 -9.03 -11.69
N TYR A 40 -5.33 -8.59 -10.60
CA TYR A 40 -6.68 -8.01 -10.64
C TYR A 40 -6.72 -6.54 -11.09
N HIS A 41 -5.76 -5.72 -10.67
CA HIS A 41 -5.85 -4.26 -10.87
C HIS A 41 -4.88 -3.72 -11.92
N PHE A 42 -3.77 -4.40 -12.20
CA PHE A 42 -2.71 -3.84 -13.03
C PHE A 42 -2.77 -4.46 -14.42
N HIS A 43 -3.81 -4.12 -15.18
CA HIS A 43 -4.06 -4.61 -16.54
C HIS A 43 -2.93 -4.30 -17.54
N TRP A 44 -1.99 -3.41 -17.18
CA TRP A 44 -0.78 -3.11 -17.95
C TRP A 44 0.36 -4.13 -17.73
N LEU A 45 0.25 -5.02 -16.75
CA LEU A 45 1.22 -6.10 -16.52
C LEU A 45 0.80 -7.36 -17.28
N LYS A 46 1.72 -7.94 -18.04
CA LYS A 46 1.43 -9.13 -18.85
C LYS A 46 1.44 -10.42 -18.02
N GLN A 47 2.39 -10.57 -17.09
CA GLN A 47 2.62 -11.82 -16.33
C GLN A 47 3.27 -11.54 -14.96
N PRO A 48 2.56 -10.93 -13.99
CA PRO A 48 3.08 -10.81 -12.64
C PRO A 48 3.32 -12.22 -12.04
N ARG A 49 4.45 -12.40 -11.37
CA ARG A 49 4.82 -13.68 -10.72
C ARG A 49 4.93 -13.51 -9.21
N LEU A 50 4.77 -14.62 -8.49
CA LEU A 50 4.93 -14.65 -7.04
C LEU A 50 6.32 -14.15 -6.62
N ASP A 51 7.36 -14.61 -7.33
CA ASP A 51 8.76 -14.32 -6.98
C ASP A 51 9.16 -12.86 -7.18
N ASP A 52 8.41 -12.10 -7.98
CA ASP A 52 8.64 -10.66 -8.15
C ASP A 52 8.58 -9.93 -6.80
N PHE A 53 7.81 -10.45 -5.83
CA PHE A 53 7.73 -9.89 -4.48
C PHE A 53 9.09 -9.90 -3.79
N TYR A 54 9.82 -11.01 -3.81
CA TYR A 54 11.07 -11.14 -3.07
C TYR A 54 12.16 -10.20 -3.58
N THR A 55 12.18 -9.93 -4.89
CA THR A 55 13.05 -8.88 -5.45
C THR A 55 12.60 -7.48 -5.04
N ALA A 56 11.28 -7.23 -5.00
CA ALA A 56 10.73 -5.91 -4.71
C ALA A 56 10.93 -5.46 -3.25
N ILE A 57 11.26 -6.37 -2.34
CA ILE A 57 11.43 -6.06 -0.91
C ILE A 57 12.88 -6.05 -0.42
N ILE A 58 13.85 -6.22 -1.32
CA ILE A 58 15.28 -6.22 -0.94
C ILE A 58 15.65 -4.84 -0.39
N GLY A 59 16.16 -4.81 0.85
CA GLY A 59 16.57 -3.57 1.51
C GLY A 59 15.42 -2.73 2.07
N GLU A 60 14.21 -3.26 2.04
CA GLU A 60 13.01 -2.53 2.43
C GLU A 60 12.59 -2.82 3.88
N ASN A 61 11.98 -1.82 4.52
CA ASN A 61 11.33 -1.98 5.81
C ASN A 61 9.86 -2.29 5.59
N ILE A 62 9.45 -3.52 5.91
CA ILE A 62 8.07 -3.96 5.73
C ILE A 62 7.30 -3.87 7.05
N GLU A 63 6.09 -3.31 6.96
CA GLU A 63 5.09 -3.35 8.02
C GLU A 63 3.84 -4.05 7.50
N VAL A 64 3.26 -4.91 8.31
CA VAL A 64 2.05 -5.66 7.99
C VAL A 64 0.86 -5.12 8.77
N ALA A 65 -0.30 -5.15 8.14
CA ALA A 65 -1.59 -4.96 8.78
C ALA A 65 -2.21 -6.33 9.04
N GLU A 66 -2.41 -6.67 10.30
CA GLU A 66 -3.01 -7.93 10.76
C GLU A 66 -4.37 -7.68 11.41
N ILE A 67 -5.37 -8.49 11.09
CA ILE A 67 -6.67 -8.52 11.76
C ILE A 67 -6.98 -9.98 12.11
N ASN A 68 -7.23 -10.27 13.39
CA ASN A 68 -7.58 -11.63 13.86
C ASN A 68 -6.60 -12.72 13.35
N HIS A 69 -5.29 -12.47 13.43
CA HIS A 69 -4.24 -13.39 12.93
C HIS A 69 -4.16 -13.57 11.42
N GLU A 70 -4.88 -12.76 10.65
CA GLU A 70 -4.80 -12.74 9.20
C GLU A 70 -4.08 -11.47 8.72
N ILE A 71 -3.05 -11.62 7.88
CA ILE A 71 -2.46 -10.49 7.17
C ILE A 71 -3.45 -9.98 6.12
N VAL A 72 -3.92 -8.75 6.28
CA VAL A 72 -4.90 -8.10 5.41
C VAL A 72 -4.28 -7.06 4.47
N GLY A 73 -3.03 -6.66 4.74
CA GLY A 73 -2.28 -5.74 3.89
C GLY A 73 -0.86 -5.53 4.41
N PHE A 74 -0.06 -4.79 3.65
CA PHE A 74 1.30 -4.43 4.03
C PHE A 74 1.78 -3.17 3.31
N SER A 75 2.84 -2.57 3.84
CA SER A 75 3.62 -1.52 3.18
C SER A 75 5.12 -1.82 3.20
N SER A 76 5.83 -1.36 2.19
CA SER A 76 7.28 -1.45 2.05
C SER A 76 7.87 -0.05 1.94
N LEU A 77 8.73 0.30 2.89
CA LEU A 77 9.33 1.61 3.03
C LEU A 77 10.85 1.53 2.92
N ASN A 78 11.42 2.32 2.01
CA ASN A 78 12.83 2.65 2.03
C ASN A 78 13.04 3.89 2.91
N ILE A 79 13.59 3.69 4.11
CA ILE A 79 13.79 4.78 5.07
C ILE A 79 14.85 5.78 4.56
N ASN A 80 15.92 5.28 3.95
CA ASN A 80 17.03 6.12 3.47
C ASN A 80 16.60 7.04 2.33
N GLU A 81 15.72 6.56 1.46
CA GLU A 81 15.19 7.33 0.32
C GLU A 81 13.92 8.11 0.67
N ASN A 82 13.36 7.93 1.87
CA ASN A 82 12.05 8.43 2.27
C ASN A 82 10.97 8.04 1.24
N PHE A 83 10.99 6.77 0.81
CA PHE A 83 10.21 6.32 -0.33
C PHE A 83 9.33 5.11 -0.01
N LEU A 84 8.02 5.25 -0.20
CA LEU A 84 7.05 4.16 -0.04
C LEU A 84 6.94 3.36 -1.35
N HIS A 85 7.65 2.23 -1.43
CA HIS A 85 7.69 1.41 -2.64
C HIS A 85 6.43 0.59 -2.86
N LEU A 86 5.88 -0.01 -1.79
CA LEU A 86 4.71 -0.89 -1.88
C LEU A 86 3.68 -0.48 -0.82
N LEU A 87 2.41 -0.50 -1.21
CA LEU A 87 1.27 -0.39 -0.30
C LEU A 87 0.12 -1.21 -0.89
N PHE A 88 -0.15 -2.37 -0.29
CA PHE A 88 -1.09 -3.35 -0.82
C PHE A 88 -2.04 -3.84 0.27
N ILE A 89 -3.33 -3.87 -0.04
CA ILE A 89 -4.39 -4.40 0.82
C ILE A 89 -5.11 -5.50 0.03
N LYS A 90 -5.55 -6.57 0.69
CA LYS A 90 -6.48 -7.56 0.13
C LYS A 90 -7.78 -6.88 -0.31
N GLU A 91 -8.33 -7.23 -1.47
CA GLU A 91 -9.46 -6.49 -2.09
C GLU A 91 -10.69 -6.42 -1.17
N GLU A 92 -11.02 -7.52 -0.50
CA GLU A 92 -12.13 -7.64 0.44
C GLU A 92 -12.00 -6.75 1.70
N TRP A 93 -10.80 -6.21 1.92
CA TRP A 93 -10.45 -5.31 3.03
C TRP A 93 -10.31 -3.84 2.59
N HIS A 94 -10.52 -3.52 1.31
CA HIS A 94 -10.46 -2.14 0.82
C HIS A 94 -11.61 -1.29 1.37
N GLY A 95 -11.42 0.04 1.37
CA GLY A 95 -12.43 0.99 1.85
C GLY A 95 -12.55 1.10 3.37
N ARG A 96 -11.79 0.31 4.13
CA ARG A 96 -11.85 0.24 5.61
C ARG A 96 -10.78 1.07 6.32
N GLY A 97 -10.06 1.94 5.61
CA GLY A 97 -9.03 2.81 6.21
C GLY A 97 -7.66 2.16 6.47
N ILE A 98 -7.47 0.87 6.21
CA ILE A 98 -6.20 0.16 6.46
C ILE A 98 -5.03 0.79 5.68
N GLY A 99 -5.22 1.08 4.38
CA GLY A 99 -4.20 1.73 3.57
C GLY A 99 -3.79 3.11 4.11
N LYS A 100 -4.74 3.87 4.67
CA LYS A 100 -4.44 5.14 5.33
C LYS A 100 -3.60 4.95 6.59
N MET A 101 -3.88 3.91 7.38
CA MET A 101 -3.11 3.62 8.60
C MET A 101 -1.66 3.23 8.28
N LEU A 102 -1.45 2.35 7.29
CA LEU A 102 -0.10 2.00 6.82
C LEU A 102 0.64 3.21 6.25
N LEU A 103 -0.02 4.05 5.43
CA LEU A 103 0.58 5.30 4.93
C LEU A 103 0.95 6.25 6.08
N THR A 104 0.08 6.37 7.10
CA THR A 104 0.33 7.20 8.28
C THR A 104 1.52 6.69 9.08
N SER A 105 1.65 5.38 9.27
CA SER A 105 2.82 4.77 9.91
C SER A 105 4.10 5.07 9.12
N ALA A 106 4.07 4.90 7.79
CA ALA A 106 5.20 5.22 6.92
C ALA A 106 5.66 6.68 7.06
N ARG A 107 4.72 7.64 7.10
CA ARG A 107 5.00 9.07 7.33
C ARG A 107 5.73 9.32 8.64
N GLN A 108 5.38 8.60 9.70
CA GLN A 108 5.97 8.77 11.03
C GLN A 108 7.41 8.26 11.10
N ARG A 109 7.79 7.34 10.20
CA ARG A 109 9.10 6.65 10.21
C ARG A 109 10.20 7.34 9.39
N VAL A 110 9.86 8.36 8.61
CA VAL A 110 10.81 9.13 7.78
C VAL A 110 10.99 10.53 8.33
N GLU A 111 12.15 11.15 8.14
CA GLU A 111 12.39 12.54 8.60
C GLU A 111 12.09 13.57 7.52
N GLN A 112 12.27 13.22 6.25
CA GLN A 112 12.03 14.07 5.09
C GLN A 112 10.65 13.78 4.47
N PRO A 113 10.18 14.64 3.54
CA PRO A 113 8.95 14.37 2.79
C PRO A 113 8.93 12.97 2.17
N LEU A 114 7.88 12.21 2.48
CA LEU A 114 7.66 10.88 1.92
C LEU A 114 7.31 11.00 0.43
N GLU A 115 7.96 10.22 -0.43
CA GLU A 115 7.62 10.10 -1.84
C GLU A 115 7.14 8.70 -2.20
N LEU A 116 6.40 8.62 -3.31
CA LEU A 116 6.02 7.36 -3.94
C LEU A 116 5.74 7.54 -5.43
N LYS A 117 5.69 6.44 -6.17
CA LYS A 117 5.32 6.45 -7.60
C LYS A 117 4.03 5.70 -7.84
N VAL A 118 3.18 6.26 -8.69
CA VAL A 118 1.93 5.65 -9.14
C VAL A 118 1.95 5.55 -10.65
N VAL A 119 1.68 4.35 -11.19
CA VAL A 119 1.50 4.16 -12.63
C VAL A 119 0.32 5.02 -13.11
N VAL A 120 0.47 5.71 -14.25
CA VAL A 120 -0.54 6.64 -14.80
C VAL A 120 -1.89 5.94 -15.02
N ALA A 121 -1.90 4.67 -15.39
CA ALA A 121 -3.13 3.89 -15.54
C ALA A 121 -3.81 3.52 -14.20
N ASN A 122 -3.10 3.59 -13.07
CA ASN A 122 -3.64 3.26 -11.75
C ASN A 122 -4.41 4.44 -11.14
N GLN A 123 -5.56 4.76 -11.72
CA GLN A 123 -6.41 5.87 -11.27
C GLN A 123 -6.94 5.69 -9.84
N ARG A 124 -7.14 4.43 -9.40
CA ARG A 124 -7.57 4.12 -8.03
C ARG A 124 -6.52 4.56 -7.02
N ALA A 125 -5.25 4.24 -7.26
CA ALA A 125 -4.16 4.66 -6.39
C ALA A 125 -3.94 6.18 -6.42
N GLN A 126 -4.05 6.82 -7.58
CA GLN A 126 -3.96 8.30 -7.68
C GLN A 126 -5.01 8.97 -6.79
N LYS A 127 -6.29 8.60 -6.94
CA LYS A 127 -7.38 9.12 -6.09
C LYS A 127 -7.16 8.83 -4.61
N PHE A 128 -6.61 7.67 -4.27
CA PHE A 128 -6.28 7.33 -2.89
C PHE A 128 -5.23 8.30 -2.33
N TYR A 129 -4.08 8.47 -2.98
CA TYR A 129 -3.00 9.31 -2.47
C TYR A 129 -3.35 10.80 -2.45
N GLU A 130 -4.08 11.29 -3.46
CA GLU A 130 -4.62 12.66 -3.47
C GLU A 130 -5.57 12.91 -2.30
N ARG A 131 -6.48 11.96 -2.02
CA ARG A 131 -7.39 12.04 -0.86
C ARG A 131 -6.64 12.01 0.47
N GLU A 132 -5.54 11.27 0.56
CA GLU A 132 -4.68 11.26 1.75
C GLU A 132 -3.72 12.47 1.81
N GLY A 133 -3.85 13.44 0.90
CA GLY A 133 -3.16 14.73 0.92
C GLY A 133 -1.80 14.77 0.22
N MET A 134 -1.42 13.72 -0.49
CA MET A 134 -0.19 13.74 -1.29
C MET A 134 -0.40 14.49 -2.60
N VAL A 135 0.65 15.17 -3.07
CA VAL A 135 0.59 16.01 -4.28
C VAL A 135 1.49 15.46 -5.38
N PRO A 136 1.06 15.49 -6.66
CA PRO A 136 1.92 15.10 -7.77
C PRO A 136 3.03 16.14 -7.96
N VAL A 137 4.28 15.68 -8.01
CA VAL A 137 5.46 16.56 -8.17
C VAL A 137 6.28 16.27 -9.43
N ARG A 138 6.08 15.11 -10.06
CA ARG A 138 6.78 14.74 -11.30
C ARG A 138 5.98 13.75 -12.12
N HIS A 139 5.97 13.94 -13.44
CA HIS A 139 5.39 13.01 -14.40
C HIS A 139 6.51 12.45 -15.28
N SER A 140 6.60 11.12 -15.36
CA SER A 140 7.57 10.44 -16.23
C SER A 140 6.84 9.64 -17.30
N THR A 141 6.84 10.16 -18.51
CA THR A 141 6.28 9.50 -19.70
C THR A 141 7.25 8.52 -20.35
N LEU A 142 8.55 8.63 -20.05
CA LEU A 142 9.60 7.73 -20.55
C LEU A 142 9.75 6.46 -19.71
N ALA A 143 9.23 6.44 -18.48
CA ALA A 143 9.19 5.23 -17.68
C ALA A 143 8.24 4.20 -18.30
N VAL A 144 8.54 2.91 -18.12
CA VAL A 144 7.71 1.81 -18.61
C VAL A 144 7.25 0.97 -17.42
N PRO A 145 5.98 1.08 -16.98
CA PRO A 145 4.95 1.99 -17.50
C PRO A 145 5.14 3.46 -17.05
N PRO A 146 4.51 4.42 -17.76
CA PRO A 146 4.50 5.82 -17.34
C PRO A 146 3.98 5.97 -15.90
N ASN A 147 4.59 6.85 -15.12
CA ASN A 147 4.22 7.05 -13.73
C ASN A 147 4.27 8.52 -13.31
N ILE A 148 3.59 8.79 -12.19
CA ILE A 148 3.55 10.07 -11.50
C ILE A 148 4.21 9.85 -10.14
N THR A 149 5.17 10.70 -9.77
CA THR A 149 5.71 10.77 -8.42
C THR A 149 4.82 11.67 -7.58
N TYR A 150 4.35 11.17 -6.45
CA TYR A 150 3.65 11.91 -5.42
C TYR A 150 4.60 12.19 -4.27
N ARG A 151 4.47 13.36 -3.65
CA ARG A 151 5.21 13.76 -2.45
C ARG A 151 4.22 14.20 -1.37
N ASP A 152 4.56 13.91 -0.13
CA ASP A 152 3.86 14.47 1.03
C ASP A 152 4.25 15.94 1.24
N PRO A 153 3.30 16.89 1.19
CA PRO A 153 3.63 18.29 1.44
C PRO A 153 3.70 18.65 2.93
N MET A 154 3.33 17.73 3.83
CA MET A 154 3.12 18.00 5.26
C MET A 154 4.34 17.72 6.14
N LYS A 155 5.53 17.55 5.55
CA LYS A 155 6.82 17.50 6.25
C LYS A 155 7.81 18.45 5.62
#